data_AF-I1PKY5-F1
#
_entry.id   AF-I1PKY5-F1
#
_cell.length_a   1.000
_cell.length_b   1.000
_cell.length_c   1.000
_cell.angle_alpha   90.00
_cell.angle_beta   90.00
_cell.angle_gamma   90.00
#
_symmetry.space_group_name_H-M   'P 1'
#
loop_
_entity.id
_entity.type
_entity.pdbx_description
1 polymer ?
#
loop_
_entity_poly.entity_id
_entity_poly.type
_entity_poly.pdbx_seq_one_letter_code
_entity_poly.pdbx_strand_id
1 'polypeptide(L)'
;PPRRRRIIDSLLIAFAVDPADYIQYDEADVASEEAVWALYERWRDFYGAERSHDEMLRRFGMFKDKARHVLEFNKSGASFTKALKEGADLTLEENAKRLGIRRRL
;
A
#
# COMPACT_ATOMS: atom_id res chain seq x y z
N PRO A 1 -2.37 48.11 27.17
CA PRO A 1 -3.26 47.03 26.67
C PRO A 1 -2.46 45.91 25.96
N PRO A 2 -2.77 44.62 26.20
CA PRO A 2 -1.85 43.53 25.95
C PRO A 2 -1.80 43.07 24.48
N ARG A 3 -0.63 42.54 24.12
CA ARG A 3 -0.27 41.94 22.83
C ARG A 3 -1.24 40.82 22.48
N ARG A 4 -2.00 40.97 21.39
CA ARG A 4 -2.72 39.84 20.78
C ARG A 4 -1.71 38.96 20.04
N ARG A 5 -1.34 37.87 20.72
CA ARG A 5 -0.59 36.73 20.19
C ARG A 5 -1.34 36.22 18.96
N ARG A 6 -0.75 36.37 17.76
CA ARG A 6 -1.24 35.67 16.57
C ARG A 6 -0.91 34.20 16.79
N ILE A 7 -1.91 33.43 17.18
CA ILE A 7 -1.83 31.97 17.13
C ILE A 7 -1.90 31.66 15.64
N ILE A 8 -0.74 31.39 15.05
CA ILE A 8 -0.67 30.67 13.79
C ILE A 8 -1.07 29.24 14.14
N ASP A 9 -2.36 28.95 13.99
CA ASP A 9 -2.83 27.57 13.94
C ASP A 9 -2.16 26.96 12.70
N SER A 10 -1.04 26.28 12.94
CA SER A 10 -0.34 25.50 11.92
C SER A 10 -1.30 24.44 11.41
N LEU A 11 -1.96 24.76 10.30
CA LEU A 11 -2.75 23.81 9.53
C LEU A 11 -1.77 22.78 8.97
N LEU A 12 -1.57 21.68 9.69
CA LEU A 12 -0.97 20.47 9.15
C LEU A 12 -1.90 20.01 8.02
N ILE A 13 -1.59 20.38 6.79
CA ILE A 13 -2.16 19.74 5.60
C ILE A 13 -1.58 18.33 5.60
N ALA A 14 -2.23 17.42 6.32
CA ALA A 14 -2.06 16.01 6.05
C ALA A 14 -2.55 15.82 4.60
N PHE A 15 -1.66 15.42 3.69
CA PHE A 15 -2.07 14.84 2.43
C PHE A 15 -2.85 13.57 2.79
N ALA A 16 -4.16 13.72 2.99
CA ALA A 16 -5.05 12.59 3.18
C ALA A 16 -5.03 11.83 1.85
N VAL A 17 -4.47 10.62 1.88
CA VAL A 17 -4.63 9.66 0.80
C VAL A 17 -6.13 9.41 0.67
N ASP A 18 -6.73 9.73 -0.48
CA ASP A 18 -8.14 9.42 -0.71
C ASP A 18 -8.30 7.89 -0.62
N PRO A 19 -9.19 7.38 0.24
CA PRO A 19 -9.48 5.95 0.31
C PRO A 19 -9.91 5.36 -1.05
N ALA A 20 -10.39 6.19 -1.98
CA ALA A 20 -10.73 5.80 -3.34
C ALA A 20 -9.50 5.53 -4.24
N ASP A 21 -8.32 6.04 -3.90
CA ASP A 21 -7.12 5.90 -4.74
C ASP A 21 -6.36 4.59 -4.49
N TYR A 22 -6.64 3.91 -3.37
CA TYR A 22 -5.92 2.70 -2.96
C TYR A 22 -6.86 1.70 -2.28
N ILE A 23 -6.60 0.41 -2.48
CA ILE A 23 -7.34 -0.60 -1.73
C ILE A 23 -7.15 -0.42 -0.22
N GLN A 24 -8.27 -0.41 0.50
CA GLN A 24 -8.30 -0.39 1.95
C GLN A 24 -8.33 -1.82 2.48
N TYR A 25 -7.55 -2.06 3.54
CA TYR A 25 -7.49 -3.33 4.24
C TYR A 25 -6.87 -3.13 5.62
N ASP A 26 -7.10 -4.08 6.53
CA ASP A 26 -6.61 -3.99 7.90
C ASP A 26 -5.97 -5.31 8.40
N GLU A 27 -5.82 -5.42 9.71
CA GLU A 27 -5.21 -6.58 10.36
C GLU A 27 -5.99 -7.87 10.15
N ALA A 28 -7.33 -7.80 10.05
CA ALA A 28 -8.17 -8.96 9.83
C ALA A 28 -7.91 -9.57 8.44
N ASP A 29 -7.61 -8.72 7.45
CA ASP A 29 -7.29 -9.13 6.09
C ASP A 29 -5.92 -9.81 5.96
N VAL A 30 -5.08 -9.78 7.00
CA VAL A 30 -3.78 -10.47 7.02
C VAL A 30 -3.66 -11.54 8.11
N ALA A 31 -4.76 -11.81 8.82
CA ALA A 31 -4.79 -12.68 9.99
C ALA A 31 -4.62 -14.17 9.67
N SER A 32 -5.02 -14.62 8.47
CA SER A 32 -4.85 -16.00 7.99
C SER A 32 -4.48 -16.04 6.52
N GLU A 33 -4.10 -17.21 5.99
CA GLU A 33 -3.80 -17.32 4.54
C GLU A 33 -5.05 -17.10 3.69
N GLU A 34 -6.20 -17.59 4.14
CA GLU A 34 -7.49 -17.41 3.47
C GLU A 34 -7.90 -15.93 3.44
N ALA A 35 -7.67 -15.20 4.54
CA ALA A 35 -7.92 -13.77 4.59
C ALA A 35 -7.02 -12.99 3.61
N VAL A 36 -5.74 -13.32 3.55
CA VAL A 36 -4.80 -12.70 2.60
C VAL A 36 -5.16 -13.07 1.16
N TRP A 37 -5.65 -14.28 0.92
CA TRP A 37 -6.11 -14.69 -0.41
C TRP A 37 -7.33 -13.85 -0.84
N ALA A 38 -8.32 -13.69 0.04
CA ALA A 38 -9.47 -12.82 -0.21
C ALA A 38 -9.04 -11.36 -0.45
N LEU A 39 -8.06 -10.86 0.30
CA LEU A 39 -7.46 -9.54 0.05
C LEU A 39 -6.81 -9.48 -1.34
N TYR A 40 -6.13 -10.55 -1.76
CA TYR A 40 -5.45 -10.59 -3.05
C TYR A 40 -6.43 -10.54 -4.22
N GLU A 41 -7.58 -11.21 -4.11
CA GLU A 41 -8.66 -11.13 -5.08
C GLU A 41 -9.26 -9.72 -5.17
N ARG A 42 -9.55 -9.09 -4.02
CA ARG A 42 -10.04 -7.70 -4.01
C ARG A 42 -9.02 -6.72 -4.58
N TRP A 43 -7.73 -6.90 -4.26
CA TRP A 43 -6.64 -6.07 -4.77
C TRP A 43 -6.51 -6.20 -6.28
N ARG A 44 -6.61 -7.43 -6.80
CA ARG A 44 -6.56 -7.72 -8.23
C ARG A 44 -7.69 -6.98 -8.95
N ASP A 45 -8.91 -7.07 -8.42
CA ASP A 45 -10.08 -6.43 -9.02
C ASP A 45 -9.99 -4.91 -8.95
N PHE A 46 -9.54 -4.36 -7.82
CA PHE A 46 -9.41 -2.92 -7.61
C PHE A 46 -8.46 -2.27 -8.62
N TYR A 47 -7.31 -2.90 -8.90
CA TYR A 47 -6.31 -2.36 -9.81
C TYR A 47 -6.43 -2.89 -11.25
N GLY A 48 -7.40 -3.76 -11.54
CA GLY A 48 -7.52 -4.41 -12.86
C GLY A 48 -6.28 -5.25 -13.21
N ALA A 49 -5.62 -5.84 -12.21
CA ALA A 49 -4.40 -6.61 -12.41
C ALA A 49 -4.75 -8.02 -12.94
N GLU A 50 -5.02 -8.15 -14.24
CA GLU A 50 -5.37 -9.44 -14.86
C GLU A 50 -4.28 -10.49 -14.63
N ARG A 51 -4.62 -11.57 -13.92
CA ARG A 51 -3.74 -12.71 -13.63
C ARG A 51 -4.54 -14.01 -13.65
N SER A 52 -3.91 -15.07 -14.15
CA SER A 52 -4.47 -16.41 -14.01
C SER A 52 -4.37 -16.86 -12.55
N HIS A 53 -5.22 -17.81 -12.16
CA HIS A 53 -5.19 -18.40 -10.82
C HIS A 53 -3.81 -19.00 -10.49
N ASP A 54 -3.19 -19.72 -11.43
CA ASP A 54 -1.84 -20.30 -11.26
C ASP A 54 -0.77 -19.22 -11.06
N GLU A 55 -0.88 -18.09 -11.77
CA GLU A 55 0.04 -16.98 -11.58
C GLU A 55 -0.18 -16.32 -10.21
N MET A 56 -1.42 -16.17 -9.77
CA MET A 56 -1.73 -15.70 -8.42
C MET A 56 -1.10 -16.61 -7.36
N LEU A 57 -1.27 -17.95 -7.47
CA LEU A 57 -0.65 -18.91 -6.55
C LEU A 57 0.88 -18.73 -6.47
N ARG A 58 1.56 -18.59 -7.61
CA ARG A 58 3.02 -18.40 -7.65
C ARG A 58 3.46 -17.09 -6.99
N ARG A 59 2.65 -16.04 -7.07
CA ARG A 59 2.97 -14.69 -6.55
C ARG A 59 2.43 -14.43 -5.14
N PHE A 60 1.58 -15.31 -4.64
CA PHE A 60 0.86 -15.13 -3.38
C PHE A 60 1.79 -14.84 -2.20
N GLY A 61 2.92 -15.53 -2.11
CA GLY A 61 3.92 -15.28 -1.05
C GLY A 61 4.43 -13.84 -1.05
N MET A 62 4.76 -13.29 -2.22
CA MET A 62 5.26 -11.91 -2.36
C MET A 62 4.18 -10.89 -1.97
N PHE A 63 2.95 -11.13 -2.42
CA PHE A 63 1.81 -10.28 -2.10
C PHE A 63 1.56 -10.25 -0.59
N LYS A 64 1.55 -11.43 0.04
CA LYS A 64 1.38 -11.60 1.49
C LYS A 64 2.43 -10.82 2.29
N ASP A 65 3.70 -10.97 1.93
CA ASP A 65 4.79 -10.26 2.60
C ASP A 65 4.66 -8.74 2.42
N LYS A 66 4.22 -8.29 1.23
CA LYS A 66 3.98 -6.87 0.97
C LYS A 66 2.85 -6.30 1.82
N ALA A 67 1.72 -7.01 1.89
CA ALA A 67 0.55 -6.58 2.65
C ALA A 67 0.86 -6.42 4.13
N ARG A 68 1.58 -7.38 4.72
CA ARG A 68 2.03 -7.31 6.13
C ARG A 68 2.98 -6.16 6.37
N HIS A 69 4.01 -6.02 5.54
CA HIS A 69 5.00 -4.95 5.68
C HIS A 69 4.37 -3.55 5.63
N VAL A 70 3.34 -3.33 4.80
CA VAL A 70 2.63 -2.05 4.75
C VAL A 70 1.88 -1.76 6.05
N LEU A 71 1.18 -2.75 6.63
CA LEU A 71 0.48 -2.58 7.91
C LEU A 71 1.47 -2.31 9.05
N GLU A 72 2.54 -3.10 9.14
CA GLU A 72 3.60 -2.93 10.14
C GLU A 72 4.25 -1.56 10.04
N PHE A 73 4.57 -1.11 8.81
CA PHE A 73 5.13 0.21 8.58
C PHE A 73 4.18 1.31 9.04
N ASN A 74 2.89 1.21 8.72
CA ASN A 74 1.90 2.20 9.11
C ASN A 74 1.68 2.27 10.63
N LYS A 75 1.99 1.19 11.36
CA LYS A 75 1.97 1.15 12.83
C LYS A 75 3.26 1.63 13.49
N SER A 76 4.35 1.82 12.73
CA SER A 76 5.68 2.13 13.28
C SER A 76 5.81 3.55 13.85
N GLY A 77 4.81 4.41 13.67
CA GLY A 77 4.90 5.84 14.03
C GLY A 77 5.69 6.68 13.02
N ALA A 78 5.94 6.16 11.82
CA ALA A 78 6.54 6.92 10.73
C ALA A 78 5.72 8.17 10.40
N SER A 79 6.40 9.23 9.95
CA SER A 79 5.77 10.51 9.59
C SER A 79 4.90 10.45 8.33
N PHE A 80 4.84 9.30 7.66
CA PHE A 80 4.03 9.05 6.48
C PHE A 80 3.53 7.60 6.48
N THR A 81 2.48 7.34 5.72
CA THR A 81 1.92 6.00 5.51
C THR A 81 2.30 5.44 4.15
N LYS A 82 2.25 4.12 4.03
CA LYS A 82 2.34 3.38 2.77
C LYS A 82 0.97 2.83 2.41
N ALA A 83 0.71 2.76 1.11
CA ALA A 83 -0.43 2.05 0.55
C ALA A 83 0.01 0.77 -0.16
N LEU A 84 -0.87 -0.21 -0.21
CA LEU A 84 -0.67 -1.44 -0.99
C LEU A 84 -0.94 -1.14 -2.47
N LYS A 85 0.14 -0.94 -3.23
CA LYS A 85 0.09 -0.46 -4.63
C LYS A 85 -0.23 -1.57 -5.63
N GLU A 86 -0.57 -1.19 -6.85
CA GLU A 86 -0.77 -2.07 -8.03
C GLU A 86 0.41 -3.02 -8.33
N GLY A 87 1.62 -2.71 -7.86
CA GLY A 87 2.80 -3.58 -8.03
C GLY A 87 3.09 -4.51 -6.85
N ALA A 88 2.12 -4.78 -5.97
CA ALA A 88 2.34 -5.49 -4.71
C ALA A 88 2.79 -6.94 -4.86
N ASP A 89 2.42 -7.60 -5.96
CA ASP A 89 2.77 -9.00 -6.28
C ASP A 89 4.01 -9.14 -7.18
N LEU A 90 4.65 -8.01 -7.51
CA LEU A 90 5.81 -7.93 -8.38
C LEU A 90 7.10 -7.79 -7.57
N THR A 91 8.17 -8.40 -8.09
CA THR A 91 9.53 -8.14 -7.64
C THR A 91 9.92 -6.67 -7.90
N LEU A 92 10.99 -6.20 -7.24
CA LEU A 92 11.52 -4.85 -7.49
C LEU A 92 11.91 -4.66 -8.96
N GLU A 93 12.49 -5.71 -9.57
CA GLU A 93 12.90 -5.68 -10.98
C GLU A 93 11.70 -5.63 -11.93
N GLU A 94 10.68 -6.45 -11.71
CA GLU A 94 9.44 -6.41 -12.49
C GLU A 94 8.75 -5.05 -12.35
N ASN A 95 8.71 -4.48 -11.14
CA ASN A 95 8.19 -3.14 -10.91
C ASN A 95 9.01 -2.06 -11.61
N ALA A 96 10.34 -2.14 -11.58
CA ALA A 96 11.21 -1.19 -12.28
C ALA A 96 10.96 -1.23 -13.79
N LYS A 97 10.83 -2.45 -14.36
CA LYS A 97 10.50 -2.65 -15.76
C LYS A 97 9.12 -2.08 -16.10
N ARG A 98 8.10 -2.34 -15.28
CA ARG A 98 6.73 -1.81 -15.43
C ARG A 98 6.72 -0.28 -15.47
N LEU A 99 7.52 0.36 -14.63
CA LEU A 99 7.60 1.82 -14.52
C LEU A 99 8.56 2.47 -15.52
N GLY A 100 9.18 1.69 -16.42
CA GLY A 100 10.16 2.22 -17.39
C GLY A 100 11.44 2.75 -16.73
N ILE A 101 11.71 2.35 -15.47
CA ILE A 101 12.90 2.77 -14.74
C ILE A 101 14.07 1.96 -15.27
N ARG A 102 14.91 2.58 -16.11
CA ARG A 102 16.21 2.00 -16.48
C ARG A 102 17.09 2.00 -15.23
N ARG A 103 17.54 0.83 -14.78
CA ARG A 103 18.65 0.75 -13.81
C ARG A 103 19.83 1.48 -14.45
N ARG A 104 20.21 2.65 -13.92
CA ARG A 104 21.60 3.08 -14.02
C ARG A 104 22.36 2.13 -13.10
N LEU A 105 22.95 1.10 -13.68
CA LEU A 105 24.08 0.41 -13.06
C LEU A 105 25.24 1.41 -12.93
#